data_AF-A0AAW6MD37-F1
#
_entry.id   AF-A0AAW6MD37-F1
#
_cell.length_a   1.000
_cell.length_b   1.000
_cell.length_c   1.000
_cell.angle_alpha   90.00
_cell.angle_beta   90.00
_cell.angle_gamma   90.00
#
_symmetry.space_group_name_H-M   'P 1'
#
loop_
_entity.id
_entity.type
_entity.pdbx_description
1 polymer ?
#
loop_
_entity_poly.entity_id
_entity_poly.type
_entity_poly.pdbx_seq_one_letter_code
_entity_poly.pdbx_strand_id
1 'polypeptide(L)'
;KNFGSGSSREHAAWAIADYGLRVVVSSFFADIHKNNELNNFVLTVVVSEPFLKELFDSIAADPKTEVVVNLTEQTITNKATGKSETFEINGYKKHCL
;
A
#
# COMPACT_ATOMS: atom_id res chain seq x y z
N LYS A 1 -9.40 0.56 -7.74
CA LYS A 1 -8.85 -0.65 -8.39
C LYS A 1 -7.86 -0.24 -9.48
N ASN A 2 -6.92 -1.12 -9.87
CA ASN A 2 -5.97 -0.95 -10.99
C ASN A 2 -4.85 0.11 -10.79
N PHE A 3 -4.33 0.25 -9.57
CA PHE A 3 -3.17 1.13 -9.35
C PHE A 3 -1.95 0.57 -10.09
N GLY A 4 -1.28 1.42 -10.86
CA GLY A 4 -0.11 1.04 -11.65
C GLY A 4 -0.38 0.20 -12.91
N SER A 5 -1.63 0.05 -13.33
CA SER A 5 -1.98 -0.68 -14.56
C SER A 5 -1.61 0.10 -15.84
N GLY A 6 -1.19 -0.62 -16.89
CA GLY A 6 -0.72 -0.05 -18.16
C GLY A 6 0.76 -0.38 -18.42
N SER A 7 1.43 0.35 -19.33
CA SER A 7 2.88 0.25 -19.46
C SER A 7 3.53 0.87 -18.21
N SER A 8 3.68 0.09 -17.15
CA SER A 8 4.29 0.57 -15.92
C SER A 8 5.74 0.98 -16.21
N ARG A 9 6.05 2.26 -16.01
CA ARG A 9 7.40 2.82 -16.15
C ARG A 9 8.01 2.95 -14.75
N GLU A 10 9.30 2.65 -14.62
CA GLU A 10 10.02 2.78 -13.34
C GLU A 10 9.92 4.20 -12.76
N HIS A 11 9.87 5.23 -13.62
CA HIS A 11 9.62 6.62 -13.24
C HIS A 11 8.37 6.84 -12.37
N ALA A 12 7.33 6.01 -12.51
CA ALA A 12 6.14 6.12 -11.65
C ALA A 12 6.47 5.75 -10.20
N ALA A 13 7.28 4.72 -9.98
CA ALA A 13 7.72 4.33 -8.64
C ALA A 13 8.68 5.37 -8.05
N TRP A 14 9.55 5.97 -8.86
CA TRP A 14 10.43 7.07 -8.43
C TRP A 14 9.63 8.28 -7.96
N ALA A 15 8.63 8.72 -8.73
CA ALA A 15 7.81 9.86 -8.35
C ALA A 15 7.11 9.65 -6.98
N ILE A 16 6.63 8.44 -6.70
CA ILE A 16 6.02 8.08 -5.41
C ILE A 16 7.06 8.12 -4.29
N ALA A 17 8.23 7.52 -4.50
CA ALA A 17 9.30 7.47 -3.52
C ALA A 17 9.89 8.86 -3.22
N ASP A 18 10.12 9.67 -4.25
CA ASP A 18 10.68 11.03 -4.21
C ASP A 18 9.72 12.01 -3.54
N TYR A 19 8.40 11.83 -3.71
CA TYR A 19 7.40 12.59 -2.95
C TYR A 19 7.48 12.27 -1.44
N GLY A 20 8.09 11.15 -1.07
CA GLY A 20 8.22 10.72 0.32
C GLY A 20 7.16 9.73 0.77
N LEU A 21 6.33 9.20 -0.14
CA LEU A 21 5.43 8.10 0.20
C LEU A 21 6.27 6.83 0.45
N ARG A 22 5.88 6.07 1.48
CA ARG A 22 6.55 4.82 1.87
C ARG A 22 5.66 3.60 1.76
N VAL A 23 4.35 3.82 1.64
CA VAL A 23 3.35 2.76 1.54
C VAL A 23 2.32 3.18 0.50
N VAL A 24 1.95 2.26 -0.38
CA VAL A 24 0.78 2.38 -1.26
C VAL A 24 -0.17 1.23 -0.95
N VAL A 25 -1.45 1.56 -0.77
CA VAL A 25 -2.50 0.60 -0.43
C VAL A 25 -3.47 0.49 -1.59
N SER A 26 -3.74 -0.72 -2.05
CA SER A 26 -4.69 -0.98 -3.13
C SER A 26 -5.30 -2.37 -2.98
N SER A 27 -6.44 -2.62 -3.63
CA SER A 27 -6.99 -3.97 -3.73
C SER A 27 -6.29 -4.82 -4.80
N PHE A 28 -5.44 -4.19 -5.60
CA PHE A 28 -4.71 -4.83 -6.69
C PHE A 28 -3.54 -3.95 -7.15
N PHE A 29 -2.43 -4.60 -7.53
CA PHE A 29 -1.32 -3.98 -8.26
C PHE A 29 -0.99 -4.84 -9.48
N ALA A 30 -0.65 -4.21 -10.60
CA ALA A 30 -0.02 -4.92 -11.70
C ALA A 30 1.40 -5.38 -11.31
N ASP A 31 1.78 -6.60 -11.67
CA ASP A 31 3.03 -7.24 -11.19
C ASP A 31 4.29 -6.40 -11.44
N ILE A 32 4.40 -5.79 -12.63
CA ILE A 32 5.54 -4.93 -12.97
C ILE A 32 5.59 -3.71 -12.06
N HIS A 33 4.45 -3.06 -11.82
CA HIS A 33 4.40 -1.89 -10.97
C HIS A 33 4.72 -2.23 -9.51
N LYS A 34 4.14 -3.32 -9.01
CA LYS A 34 4.42 -3.83 -7.66
C LYS A 34 5.92 -4.05 -7.44
N ASN A 35 6.59 -4.68 -8.41
CA ASN A 35 8.03 -4.89 -8.32
C ASN A 35 8.83 -3.60 -8.39
N ASN A 36 8.43 -2.64 -9.23
CA ASN A 36 9.07 -1.33 -9.30
C ASN A 36 8.95 -0.56 -7.97
N GLU A 37 7.79 -0.55 -7.34
CA GLU A 37 7.59 0.09 -6.02
C GLU A 37 8.49 -0.56 -4.96
N LEU A 38 8.49 -1.89 -4.87
CA LEU A 38 9.31 -2.62 -3.90
C LEU A 38 10.83 -2.46 -4.15
N ASN A 39 11.26 -2.30 -5.40
CA ASN A 39 12.66 -1.99 -5.74
C ASN A 39 13.07 -0.57 -5.34
N ASN A 40 12.12 0.34 -5.16
CA ASN A 40 12.35 1.73 -4.78
C ASN A 40 11.95 2.01 -3.32
N PHE A 41 11.96 0.97 -2.48
CA PHE A 41 11.66 1.06 -1.05
C PHE A 41 10.25 1.62 -0.72
N VAL A 42 9.28 1.39 -1.62
CA VAL A 42 7.86 1.68 -1.40
C VAL A 42 7.12 0.37 -1.15
N LEU A 43 6.53 0.24 0.03
CA LEU A 43 5.77 -0.96 0.40
C LEU A 43 4.41 -0.97 -0.28
N THR A 44 4.12 -2.02 -1.03
CA THR A 44 2.80 -2.26 -1.63
C THR A 44 1.96 -3.14 -0.70
N VAL A 45 0.83 -2.62 -0.23
CA VAL A 45 -0.09 -3.34 0.67
C VAL A 45 -1.37 -3.68 -0.10
N VAL A 46 -1.59 -4.99 -0.31
CA VAL A 46 -2.81 -5.49 -0.94
C VAL A 46 -3.84 -5.81 0.14
N VAL A 47 -5.04 -5.24 0.01
CA VAL A 47 -6.18 -5.43 0.92
C VAL A 47 -7.43 -5.85 0.17
N SER A 48 -8.45 -6.31 0.89
CA SER A 48 -9.75 -6.58 0.29
C SER A 48 -10.42 -5.29 -0.21
N GLU A 49 -11.26 -5.38 -1.24
CA GLU A 49 -12.06 -4.23 -1.70
C GLU A 49 -12.99 -3.65 -0.63
N PRO A 50 -13.67 -4.48 0.21
CA PRO A 50 -14.44 -3.98 1.33
C PRO A 50 -13.61 -3.16 2.32
N PHE A 51 -12.40 -3.60 2.67
CA PHE A 51 -11.52 -2.87 3.58
C PHE A 51 -10.99 -1.59 2.94
N LEU A 52 -10.60 -1.64 1.66
CA LEU A 52 -10.17 -0.43 0.94
C LEU A 52 -11.29 0.62 0.88
N LYS A 53 -12.54 0.19 0.64
CA LYS A 53 -13.70 1.09 0.66
C LYS A 53 -13.87 1.70 2.06
N GLU A 54 -13.76 0.90 3.11
CA GLU A 54 -13.89 1.33 4.50
C GLU A 54 -12.80 2.35 4.91
N LEU A 55 -11.57 2.18 4.42
CA LEU A 55 -10.51 3.19 4.55
C LEU A 55 -10.90 4.52 3.88
N PHE A 56 -11.39 4.46 2.64
CA PHE A 56 -11.84 5.68 1.94
C PHE A 56 -13.01 6.36 2.65
N ASP A 57 -13.97 5.60 3.15
CA ASP A 57 -15.11 6.13 3.91
C ASP A 57 -14.62 6.84 5.20
N SER A 58 -13.63 6.28 5.89
CA SER A 58 -13.03 6.88 7.10
C SER A 58 -12.27 8.17 6.79
N ILE A 59 -11.44 8.17 5.74
CA ILE A 59 -10.68 9.35 5.30
C ILE A 59 -11.60 10.47 4.82
N ALA A 60 -12.71 10.13 4.16
CA ALA A 60 -13.70 11.11 3.72
C ALA A 60 -14.43 11.77 4.89
N ALA A 61 -14.67 11.03 5.97
CA ALA A 61 -15.27 11.55 7.20
C ALA A 61 -14.28 12.40 8.02
N ASP A 62 -13.03 11.96 8.12
CA ASP A 62 -11.93 12.70 8.76
C ASP A 62 -10.63 12.58 7.95
N PRO A 63 -10.21 13.65 7.25
CA PRO A 63 -8.94 13.67 6.50
C PRO A 63 -7.69 13.46 7.36
N LYS A 64 -7.80 13.53 8.69
CA LYS A 64 -6.71 13.22 9.64
C LYS A 64 -6.70 11.75 10.09
N THR A 65 -7.56 10.91 9.52
CA THR A 65 -7.62 9.47 9.82
C THR A 65 -6.23 8.85 9.70
N GLU A 66 -5.80 8.19 10.77
CA GLU A 66 -4.53 7.47 10.80
C GLU A 66 -4.73 6.01 10.37
N VAL A 67 -3.81 5.53 9.53
CA VAL A 67 -3.73 4.13 9.10
C VAL A 67 -2.33 3.63 9.46
N VAL A 68 -2.27 2.56 10.25
CA VAL A 68 -1.00 1.98 10.69
C VAL A 68 -0.68 0.75 9.86
N VAL A 69 0.53 0.69 9.33
CA VAL A 69 1.06 -0.48 8.61
C VAL A 69 2.26 -1.02 9.38
N ASN A 70 2.17 -2.26 9.83
CA ASN A 70 3.24 -2.97 10.49
C ASN A 70 3.85 -3.99 9.52
N LEU A 71 5.07 -3.72 9.04
CA LEU A 71 5.77 -4.63 8.11
C LEU A 71 6.18 -5.94 8.79
N THR A 72 6.59 -5.91 10.05
CA THR A 72 7.04 -7.11 10.78
C THR A 72 5.89 -8.08 10.98
N GLU A 73 4.74 -7.58 11.43
CA GLU A 73 3.52 -8.38 11.63
C GLU A 73 2.70 -8.55 10.35
N GLN A 74 3.03 -7.81 9.30
CA GLN A 74 2.31 -7.76 8.02
C GLN A 74 0.82 -7.42 8.17
N THR A 75 0.54 -6.40 8.99
CA THR A 75 -0.83 -5.93 9.26
C THR A 75 -1.02 -4.49 8.82
N ILE A 76 -2.24 -4.18 8.39
CA ILE A 76 -2.72 -2.82 8.14
C ILE A 76 -3.97 -2.59 8.99
N THR A 77 -3.99 -1.52 9.76
CA THR A 77 -5.07 -1.21 10.72
C THR A 77 -5.57 0.21 10.49
N ASN A 78 -6.88 0.34 10.30
CA ASN A 78 -7.57 1.62 10.34
C ASN A 78 -7.76 2.05 11.81
N LYS A 79 -7.15 3.16 12.24
CA LYS A 79 -7.24 3.60 13.64
C LYS A 79 -8.61 4.17 14.02
N ALA A 80 -9.39 4.62 13.04
CA ALA A 80 -10.73 5.17 13.30
C ALA A 80 -11.73 4.06 13.68
N THR A 81 -11.62 2.87 13.08
CA THR A 81 -12.58 1.77 13.29
C THR A 81 -12.00 0.57 14.04
N GLY A 82 -10.67 0.49 14.17
CA GLY A 82 -9.96 -0.64 14.76
C GLY A 82 -9.92 -1.88 13.87
N LYS A 83 -10.49 -1.83 12.66
CA LYS A 83 -10.44 -2.94 11.71
C LYS A 83 -9.02 -3.13 11.19
N SER A 84 -8.65 -4.39 10.99
CA SER A 84 -7.33 -4.76 10.50
C SER A 84 -7.42 -5.87 9.47
N GLU A 85 -6.51 -5.83 8.50
CA GLU A 85 -6.23 -6.94 7.58
C GLU A 85 -4.74 -7.29 7.61
N THR A 86 -4.42 -8.48 7.14
CA THR A 86 -3.06 -8.93 6.87
C THR A 86 -2.73 -8.80 5.39
N PHE A 87 -1.49 -8.50 5.06
CA PHE A 87 -1.00 -8.47 3.68
C PHE A 87 0.20 -9.40 3.48
N GLU A 88 0.46 -9.77 2.23
CA GLU A 88 1.58 -10.64 1.89
C GLU A 88 2.72 -9.86 1.22
N ILE A 89 3.95 -10.19 1.62
CA ILE A 89 5.17 -9.72 0.97
C ILE A 89 6.20 -10.85 0.95
N ASN A 90 6.99 -10.91 -0.12
CA ASN A 90 8.08 -11.87 -0.22
C ASN A 90 9.14 -11.61 0.87
N GLY A 91 9.65 -12.67 1.50
CA GLY A 91 10.61 -12.56 2.62
C GLY A 91 11.90 -11.81 2.30
N TYR A 92 12.45 -11.95 1.09
CA TYR A 92 13.62 -11.17 0.65
C TYR A 92 13.28 -9.68 0.56
N LYS A 93 12.15 -9.34 -0.06
CA LYS A 93 11.67 -7.95 -0.15
C LYS A 93 11.38 -7.34 1.21
N LYS A 94 10.81 -8.13 2.13
CA LYS A 94 10.58 -7.74 3.52
C LYS A 94 11.87 -7.43 4.27
N HIS A 95 12.94 -8.17 3.99
CA HIS A 95 14.25 -7.94 4.62
C HIS A 95 14.96 -6.70 4.06
N CYS A 96 14.73 -6.37 2.79
CA CYS A 96 15.33 -5.18 2.15
C CYS A 96 14.66 -3.86 2.52
N LEU A 97 13.40 -3.90 2.96
CA LEU A 97 12.61 -2.74 3.40
C LEU A 97 12.80 -2.47 4.89
#